data_AF-A0A532B3L0-F1
#
_entry.id   AF-A0A532B3L0-F1
#
_cell.length_a   1.000
_cell.length_b   1.000
_cell.length_c   1.000
_cell.angle_alpha   90.00
_cell.angle_beta   90.00
_cell.angle_gamma   90.00
#
_symmetry.space_group_name_H-M   'P 1'
#
loop_
_entity.id
_entity.type
_entity.pdbx_description
1 polymer ?
#
loop_
_entity_poly.entity_id
_entity_poly.type
_entity_poly.pdbx_seq_one_letter_code
_entity_poly.pdbx_strand_id
1 'polypeptide(L)' 'MVRIPIAFATAALLCSADFARADDSPIIDRWYSALLVADRSELSDLLADNVRIKLDDLGVVQSKQEFIASIAEWQG' A
#
# COMPACT_ATOMS: atom_id res chain seq x y z
N MET A 1 -34.80 24.53 -21.86
CA MET A 1 -33.91 25.18 -20.86
C MET A 1 -33.44 24.11 -19.86
N VAL A 2 -32.50 23.23 -20.25
CA VAL A 2 -31.86 22.23 -19.36
C VAL A 2 -30.42 22.02 -19.88
N ARG A 3 -29.57 23.04 -19.79
CA ARG A 3 -28.12 22.93 -20.12
C ARG A 3 -27.20 23.35 -18.97
N ILE A 4 -27.79 23.95 -17.93
CA ILE A 4 -27.14 24.36 -16.69
C ILE A 4 -26.91 23.18 -15.71
N PRO A 5 -27.80 22.17 -15.56
CA PRO A 5 -27.63 21.19 -14.48
C PRO A 5 -26.51 20.17 -14.76
N ILE A 6 -26.26 19.85 -16.04
CA ILE A 6 -25.20 18.90 -16.41
C ILE A 6 -23.82 19.54 -16.17
N ALA A 7 -23.63 20.80 -16.59
CA ALA A 7 -22.37 21.51 -16.37
C ALA A 7 -22.04 21.67 -14.88
N PHE A 8 -23.06 21.92 -14.04
CA PHE A 8 -22.91 21.96 -12.59
C PHE A 8 -22.57 20.60 -11.98
N ALA A 9 -23.21 19.52 -12.44
CA ALA A 9 -22.92 18.17 -11.96
C ALA A 9 -21.50 17.73 -12.32
N THR A 10 -21.02 18.04 -13.53
CA THR A 10 -19.64 17.73 -13.95
C THR A 10 -18.62 18.55 -13.16
N ALA A 11 -18.88 19.84 -12.92
CA ALA A 11 -18.01 20.68 -12.10
C ALA A 11 -17.95 20.21 -10.63
N ALA A 12 -19.09 19.82 -10.06
CA ALA A 12 -19.14 19.25 -8.71
C ALA A 12 -18.37 17.93 -8.59
N LEU A 13 -18.48 17.05 -9.60
CA LEU A 13 -17.75 15.79 -9.65
C LEU A 13 -16.22 16.02 -9.73
N LEU A 14 -15.79 16.97 -10.56
CA LEU A 14 -14.36 17.33 -10.69
C LEU A 14 -13.81 17.96 -9.40
N CYS A 15 -14.59 18.79 -8.70
CA CYS A 15 -14.18 19.36 -7.40
C CYS A 15 -14.13 18.32 -6.27
N SER A 16 -14.88 17.20 -6.38
CA SER A 16 -14.86 16.14 -5.37
C SER A 16 -13.65 15.20 -5.45
N ALA A 17 -12.86 15.27 -6.53
CA ALA A 17 -11.72 14.37 -6.73
C ALA A 17 -10.49 14.72 -5.87
N ASP A 18 -10.36 15.96 -5.40
CA ASP A 18 -9.16 16.42 -4.66
C ASP A 18 -9.16 16.08 -3.16
N PHE A 19 -10.31 15.75 -2.57
CA PHE A 19 -10.46 15.50 -1.12
C PHE A 19 -10.18 14.06 -0.68
N ALA A 20 -9.91 13.15 -1.62
CA ALA A 20 -9.57 11.76 -1.33
C ALA A 20 -8.11 11.45 -1.74
N ARG A 21 -7.17 12.36 -1.44
CA ARG A 21 -5.77 11.95 -1.36
C ARG A 21 -5.68 10.95 -0.21
N ALA A 22 -5.52 9.67 -0.54
CA ALA A 22 -5.04 8.71 0.43
C ALA A 22 -3.70 9.27 0.93
N ASP A 23 -3.69 9.79 2.14
CA ASP A 23 -2.42 10.02 2.82
C ASP A 23 -1.83 8.63 3.00
N ASP A 24 -0.83 8.28 2.19
CA ASP A 24 -0.18 6.97 2.24
C ASP A 24 0.82 6.89 3.40
N SER A 25 1.09 8.02 4.09
CA SER A 25 1.99 8.09 5.25
C SER A 25 1.64 7.05 6.33
N PRO A 26 0.36 6.83 6.72
CA PRO A 26 -0.01 5.78 7.67
C PRO A 26 0.30 4.36 7.19
N ILE A 27 0.25 4.09 5.87
CA ILE A 27 0.55 2.77 5.30
C ILE A 27 2.07 2.53 5.34
N ILE A 28 2.85 3.55 4.97
CA ILE A 28 4.32 3.49 4.99
C ILE A 28 4.82 3.34 6.43
N ASP A 29 4.27 4.09 7.39
CA ASP A 29 4.62 4.00 8.80
C ASP A 29 4.28 2.62 9.38
N ARG A 30 3.13 2.06 9.01
CA ARG A 30 2.71 0.70 9.40
C ARG A 30 3.65 -0.35 8.83
N TRP A 31 4.07 -0.22 7.57
CA TRP A 31 5.06 -1.09 6.95
C TRP A 31 6.40 -1.09 7.68
N TYR A 32 6.98 0.09 7.95
CA TYR A 32 8.26 0.18 8.64
C TYR A 32 8.17 -0.30 10.10
N SER A 33 7.06 0.00 10.78
CA SER A 33 6.83 -0.47 12.15
C SER A 33 6.77 -2.00 12.22
N ALA A 34 6.09 -2.65 11.27
CA ALA A 34 6.01 -4.09 11.20
C ALA A 34 7.36 -4.75 10.88
N LEU A 35 8.13 -4.18 9.94
CA LEU A 35 9.48 -4.65 9.62
C LEU A 35 10.44 -4.57 10.82
N LEU A 36 10.37 -3.49 11.59
CA LEU A 36 11.27 -3.24 12.73
C LEU A 36 11.21 -4.35 13.79
N VAL A 37 10.02 -4.94 13.99
CA VAL A 37 9.79 -6.00 14.98
C VAL A 37 9.56 -7.38 14.33
N ALA A 38 9.76 -7.49 13.02
CA ALA A 38 9.53 -8.72 12.25
C ALA A 38 8.11 -9.30 12.45
N ASP A 39 7.08 -8.45 12.50
CA ASP A 39 5.69 -8.88 12.66
C ASP A 39 5.14 -9.49 11.36
N ARG A 40 5.24 -10.82 11.27
CA ARG A 40 4.77 -11.58 10.10
C ARG A 40 3.27 -11.48 9.86
N SER A 41 2.45 -11.28 10.90
CA SER A 41 1.01 -11.16 10.74
C SER A 41 0.68 -9.83 10.09
N GLU A 42 1.24 -8.75 10.62
CA GLU A 42 1.01 -7.39 10.13
C GLU A 42 1.54 -7.21 8.71
N LEU A 43 2.73 -7.76 8.42
CA LEU A 43 3.29 -7.76 7.07
C LEU A 43 2.43 -8.58 6.10
N SER A 44 1.84 -9.69 6.54
CA SER A 44 0.93 -10.49 5.71
C SER A 44 -0.36 -9.74 5.39
N ASP A 45 -0.89 -8.96 6.33
CA ASP A 45 -2.12 -8.19 6.13
C ASP A 45 -1.89 -6.95 5.25
N LEU A 46 -0.69 -6.37 5.28
CA LEU A 46 -0.30 -5.24 4.44
C LEU A 46 -0.07 -5.61 2.97
N LEU A 47 0.51 -6.79 2.71
CA LEU A 47 0.98 -7.16 1.39
C LEU A 47 -0.12 -7.78 0.53
N ALA A 48 -0.25 -7.32 -0.71
CA ALA A 48 -1.09 -7.99 -1.71
C ALA A 48 -0.56 -9.40 -2.02
N ASP A 49 -1.44 -10.35 -2.31
CA ASP A 49 -1.06 -11.75 -2.52
C ASP A 49 -0.09 -11.96 -3.70
N ASN A 50 -0.16 -11.08 -4.70
CA ASN A 50 0.70 -11.12 -5.88
C ASN A 50 1.91 -10.17 -5.80
N VAL A 51 2.22 -9.62 -4.62
CA VAL A 51 3.38 -8.72 -4.47
C VAL A 51 4.67 -9.42 -4.85
N ARG A 52 5.57 -8.65 -5.49
CA ARG A 52 6.95 -9.06 -5.79
C ARG A 52 7.88 -8.17 -4.98
N ILE A 53 8.61 -8.76 -4.05
CA ILE A 53 9.53 -8.04 -3.16
C ILE A 53 10.95 -8.27 -3.65
N LYS A 54 11.65 -7.19 -3.96
CA LYS A 54 13.05 -7.22 -4.36
C LYS A 54 13.92 -6.86 -3.18
N LEU A 55 14.83 -7.76 -2.81
CA LEU A 55 15.89 -7.49 -1.84
C LEU A 55 17.16 -7.23 -2.65
N ASP A 56 17.39 -5.96 -2.99
CA ASP A 56 18.43 -5.55 -3.92
C ASP A 56 19.83 -5.98 -3.48
N ASP A 57 20.14 -5.83 -2.20
CA ASP A 57 21.44 -6.20 -1.63
C ASP A 57 21.71 -7.71 -1.70
N LEU A 58 20.65 -8.52 -1.75
CA LEU A 58 20.74 -9.98 -1.86
C LEU A 58 20.54 -10.46 -3.32
N GLY A 59 20.16 -9.57 -4.24
CA GLY A 59 19.93 -9.91 -5.63
C GLY A 59 18.73 -10.85 -5.88
N VAL A 60 17.77 -10.92 -4.95
CA VAL A 60 16.62 -11.84 -5.04
C VAL A 60 15.29 -11.10 -5.22
N VAL A 61 14.32 -11.77 -5.87
CA VAL A 61 12.93 -11.33 -5.94
C VAL A 61 12.01 -12.43 -5.45
N GLN A 62 11.31 -12.15 -4.36
CA GLN A 62 10.46 -13.08 -3.63
C GLN A 62 8.98 -12.78 -3.84
N SER A 63 8.16 -13.83 -3.77
CA SER A 63 6.72 -13.75 -3.54
C SER A 63 6.41 -13.33 -2.10
N LYS A 64 5.15 -12.97 -1.81
CA LYS A 64 4.66 -12.73 -0.45
C LYS A 64 5.05 -13.85 0.52
N GLN A 65 4.79 -15.10 0.13
CA GLN A 65 5.02 -16.26 1.00
C GLN A 65 6.51 -16.46 1.31
N GLU A 66 7.37 -16.35 0.29
CA GLU A 66 8.82 -16.48 0.45
C GLU A 66 9.38 -15.36 1.34
N PHE A 67 8.92 -14.12 1.14
CA PHE A 67 9.34 -13.00 1.95
C PHE A 67 8.94 -13.17 3.42
N ILE A 68 7.66 -13.45 3.70
CA ILE A 68 7.15 -13.67 5.07
C ILE A 68 7.84 -14.85 5.75
N ALA A 69 8.19 -15.91 5.00
CA ALA A 69 8.98 -17.02 5.54
C ALA A 69 10.38 -16.57 5.97
N SER A 70 11.04 -15.73 5.17
CA SER A 70 12.38 -15.21 5.48
C SER A 70 12.43 -14.26 6.69
N ILE A 71 11.33 -13.56 7.00
CA ILE A 71 11.26 -12.64 8.16
C ILE A 71 11.58 -13.33 9.49
N ALA A 72 11.25 -14.62 9.64
CA ALA A 72 11.56 -15.36 10.87
C ALA A 72 13.07 -15.46 11.15
N GLU A 73 13.89 -15.39 10.10
CA GLU A 73 15.36 -15.46 10.20
C GLU A 73 15.98 -14.13 10.63
N TRP A 74 15.21 -13.03 10.63
CA TRP A 74 15.71 -11.68 10.89
C TRP A 74 15.74 -11.30 12.37
N GLN A 75 15.04 -12.05 13.24
CA GLN A 75 15.05 -11.84 14.71
C GLN A 75 16.31 -12.36 15.41
N GLY A 76 17.41 -12.52 14.67
CA GLY A 76 18.71 -12.95 15.18
C GLY A 76 19.36 -11.99 16.16
#